data_AF-A0A9D8UGJ8-F1
#
_entry.id   AF-A0A9D8UGJ8-F1
#
_cell.length_a   1.000
_cell.length_b   1.000
_cell.length_c   1.000
_cell.angle_alpha   90.00
_cell.angle_beta   90.00
_cell.angle_gamma   90.00
#
_symmetry.space_group_name_H-M   'P 1'
#
loop_
_entity.id
_entity.type
_entity.pdbx_description
1 polymer ?
#
loop_
_entity_poly.entity_id
_entity_poly.type
_entity_poly.pdbx_seq_one_letter_code
_entity_poly.pdbx_strand_id
1 'polypeptide(L)'
;MSTKFRNLKNDLKDLENETEGADLGMSSKSNSGSSKTANYILVIAFVVTLVFYAGNRVSNFFSDFENPISEVVQSFNEYDADLLTGMGEWMDELGYGVLTNEELSALRDEGVTATETQRLHDIGYTDVTLEQLVALQDADVSATYASMMKELGYDFSIEELIETRRSGVTANFTSRMMDLGYTFEELTKENLMRMRSINVTDRLAERLIEERGERPTVDELVRYRISNQ
;
A
#
# COMPACT_ATOMS: atom_id res chain seq x y z
N MET A 1 -30.15 -59.81 32.93
CA MET A 1 -29.95 -59.05 31.67
C MET A 1 -29.66 -57.60 32.07
N SER A 2 -28.47 -57.08 32.40
CA SER A 2 -27.05 -57.32 32.10
C SER A 2 -26.66 -57.32 30.62
N THR A 3 -25.59 -56.56 30.37
CA THR A 3 -24.54 -56.73 29.34
C THR A 3 -24.69 -56.21 27.91
N LYS A 4 -25.59 -55.26 27.59
CA LYS A 4 -25.55 -54.59 26.26
C LYS A 4 -25.34 -53.07 26.23
N PHE A 5 -25.40 -52.35 27.35
CA PHE A 5 -25.20 -50.89 27.37
C PHE A 5 -23.92 -50.39 28.05
N ARG A 6 -23.14 -51.27 28.70
CA ARG A 6 -21.85 -50.88 29.30
C ARG A 6 -20.66 -50.98 28.34
N ASN A 7 -20.73 -51.81 27.29
CA ASN A 7 -19.65 -51.93 26.31
C ASN A 7 -19.57 -50.76 25.32
N LEU A 8 -20.68 -50.06 25.03
CA LEU A 8 -20.62 -48.90 24.13
C LEU A 8 -19.84 -47.71 24.70
N LYS A 9 -19.75 -47.59 26.03
CA LYS A 9 -19.03 -46.47 26.67
C LYS A 9 -17.52 -46.73 26.76
N ASN A 10 -17.09 -47.99 26.66
CA ASN A 10 -15.67 -48.34 26.59
C ASN A 10 -15.16 -48.28 25.15
N ASP A 11 -15.95 -48.69 24.15
CA ASP A 11 -15.57 -48.57 22.73
C ASP A 11 -15.47 -47.12 22.24
N LEU A 12 -16.16 -46.17 22.91
CA LEU A 12 -16.00 -44.73 22.64
C LEU A 12 -14.76 -44.12 23.30
N LYS A 13 -14.23 -44.73 24.36
CA LYS A 13 -13.01 -44.28 25.03
C LYS A 13 -11.74 -44.73 24.31
N ASP A 14 -11.81 -45.84 23.59
CA ASP A 14 -10.70 -46.37 22.80
C ASP A 14 -10.60 -45.69 21.41
N LEU A 15 -11.62 -44.93 20.98
CA LEU A 15 -11.54 -44.05 19.80
C LEU A 15 -11.04 -42.63 20.12
N GLU A 16 -11.03 -42.24 21.39
CA GLU A 16 -10.51 -40.93 21.84
C GLU A 16 -9.00 -40.96 22.13
N ASN A 17 -8.36 -42.14 22.07
CA ASN A 17 -6.94 -42.34 22.36
C ASN A 17 -6.09 -42.77 21.13
N GLU A 18 -6.66 -42.81 19.92
CA GLU A 18 -5.93 -43.01 18.65
C GLU A 18 -5.82 -41.74 17.80
N THR A 19 -5.89 -40.56 18.42
CA THR A 19 -5.47 -39.28 17.78
C THR A 19 -4.31 -38.61 18.51
N GLU A 20 -3.42 -39.40 19.13
CA GLU A 20 -2.03 -38.99 19.30
C GLU A 20 -1.23 -39.42 18.06
N GLY A 21 -0.94 -38.47 17.17
CA GLY A 21 0.02 -38.70 16.09
C GLY A 21 -0.24 -38.03 14.74
N ALA A 22 -0.69 -36.77 14.70
CA ALA A 22 -0.50 -35.92 13.53
C ALA A 22 -0.40 -34.46 13.97
N ASP A 23 0.81 -34.07 14.39
CA ASP A 23 1.22 -32.68 14.56
C ASP A 23 1.13 -31.95 13.21
N LEU A 24 0.09 -31.15 13.05
CA LEU A 24 0.08 -30.01 12.13
C LEU A 24 -0.41 -28.81 12.94
N GLY A 25 0.52 -28.19 13.65
CA GLY A 25 0.33 -26.89 14.26
C GLY A 25 -0.10 -25.84 13.24
N MET A 26 -1.40 -25.53 13.20
CA MET A 26 -1.92 -24.33 12.56
C MET A 26 -2.39 -23.38 13.66
N SER A 27 -1.49 -22.49 14.06
CA SER A 27 -1.76 -21.36 14.94
C SER A 27 -2.83 -20.47 14.31
N SER A 28 -4.07 -20.52 14.81
CA SER A 28 -5.12 -19.59 14.43
C SER A 28 -4.91 -18.26 15.15
N LYS A 29 -4.04 -17.42 14.59
CA LYS A 29 -4.02 -15.99 14.91
C LYS A 29 -5.18 -15.36 14.14
N SER A 30 -6.30 -15.12 14.82
CA SER A 30 -7.42 -14.34 14.29
C SER A 30 -6.96 -12.91 14.08
N ASN A 31 -6.58 -12.57 12.83
CA ASN A 31 -6.43 -11.19 12.42
C ASN A 31 -7.62 -10.84 11.53
N SER A 32 -8.54 -10.04 12.05
CA SER A 32 -9.64 -9.46 11.29
C SER A 32 -9.07 -8.42 10.32
N GLY A 33 -8.53 -8.89 9.21
CA GLY A 33 -8.35 -8.10 8.01
C GLY A 33 -9.41 -8.54 7.03
N SER A 34 -10.38 -7.69 6.74
CA SER A 34 -11.29 -7.85 5.59
C SER A 34 -10.45 -7.80 4.31
N SER A 35 -9.77 -8.91 3.99
CA SER A 35 -8.99 -9.03 2.77
C SER A 35 -9.96 -9.30 1.64
N LYS A 36 -9.84 -8.54 0.54
CA LYS A 36 -10.66 -8.69 -0.67
C LYS A 36 -10.71 -10.16 -1.14
N THR A 37 -9.67 -10.95 -0.86
CA THR A 37 -9.58 -12.41 -1.07
C THR A 37 -10.60 -13.25 -0.32
N ALA A 38 -11.03 -12.86 0.89
CA ALA A 38 -12.04 -13.59 1.66
C ALA A 38 -13.41 -13.52 0.97
N ASN A 39 -13.73 -12.39 0.33
CA ASN A 39 -14.95 -12.24 -0.46
C ASN A 39 -14.90 -13.10 -1.73
N TYR A 40 -13.76 -13.17 -2.43
CA TYR A 40 -13.60 -14.07 -3.58
C TYR A 40 -13.71 -15.56 -3.18
N ILE A 41 -13.16 -15.95 -2.02
CA ILE A 41 -13.29 -17.32 -1.51
C ILE A 41 -14.76 -17.65 -1.22
N LEU A 42 -15.53 -16.72 -0.66
CA LEU A 42 -16.97 -16.91 -0.44
C LEU A 42 -17.75 -17.03 -1.75
N VAL A 43 -17.45 -16.20 -2.76
CA VAL A 43 -18.09 -16.28 -4.07
C VAL A 43 -17.75 -17.59 -4.78
N ILE A 44 -16.48 -18.00 -4.78
CA ILE A 44 -16.04 -19.27 -5.38
C ILE A 44 -16.67 -20.45 -4.63
N ALA A 45 -16.67 -20.43 -3.29
CA ALA A 45 -17.31 -21.47 -2.49
C ALA A 45 -18.83 -21.53 -2.75
N PHE A 46 -19.48 -20.38 -2.90
CA PHE A 46 -20.89 -20.31 -3.27
C PHE A 46 -21.16 -20.90 -4.66
N VAL A 47 -20.35 -20.54 -5.66
CA VAL A 47 -20.46 -21.08 -7.02
C VAL A 47 -20.23 -22.59 -7.04
N VAL A 48 -19.19 -23.09 -6.36
CA VAL A 48 -18.91 -24.53 -6.24
C VAL A 48 -20.06 -25.26 -5.54
N THR A 49 -20.58 -24.70 -4.44
CA THR A 49 -21.71 -25.28 -3.70
C THR A 49 -22.98 -25.27 -4.53
N LEU A 50 -23.22 -24.22 -5.32
CA LEU A 50 -24.37 -24.09 -6.21
C LEU A 50 -24.31 -25.10 -7.37
N VAL A 51 -23.14 -25.28 -7.97
CA VAL A 51 -22.88 -26.33 -8.98
C VAL A 51 -23.09 -27.72 -8.38
N PHE A 52 -22.61 -27.96 -7.17
CA PHE A 52 -22.75 -29.24 -6.47
C PHE A 52 -24.21 -29.54 -6.08
N TYR A 53 -24.95 -28.52 -5.64
CA TYR A 53 -26.33 -28.65 -5.17
C TYR A 53 -27.34 -28.79 -6.32
N ALA A 54 -27.17 -28.04 -7.42
CA ALA A 54 -28.07 -28.11 -8.57
C ALA A 54 -27.69 -29.20 -9.60
N GLY A 55 -26.52 -29.83 -9.45
CA GLY A 55 -26.10 -31.03 -10.17
C GLY A 55 -26.08 -30.86 -11.70
N ASN A 56 -26.35 -31.93 -12.44
CA ASN A 56 -26.26 -31.96 -13.92
C ASN A 56 -27.35 -31.14 -14.65
N ARG A 57 -28.16 -30.33 -13.94
CA ARG A 57 -29.07 -29.34 -14.54
C ARG A 57 -28.43 -27.96 -14.72
N VAL A 58 -27.30 -27.72 -14.06
CA VAL A 58 -26.52 -26.49 -14.16
C VAL A 58 -25.76 -26.39 -15.49
N SER A 59 -25.48 -27.52 -16.14
CA SER A 59 -24.90 -27.53 -17.49
C SER A 59 -25.79 -26.81 -18.50
N ASN A 60 -27.12 -26.90 -18.34
CA ASN A 60 -28.09 -26.21 -19.19
C ASN A 60 -28.25 -24.72 -18.82
N PHE A 61 -27.79 -24.32 -17.64
CA PHE A 61 -27.81 -22.93 -17.19
C PHE A 61 -26.59 -22.16 -17.70
N PHE A 62 -25.43 -22.82 -17.79
CA PHE A 62 -24.20 -22.24 -18.34
C PHE A 62 -24.07 -22.43 -19.86
N SER A 63 -24.82 -23.33 -20.50
CA SER A 63 -24.75 -23.54 -21.95
C SER A 63 -25.47 -22.49 -22.79
N ASP A 64 -26.47 -21.79 -22.23
CA ASP A 64 -27.16 -20.67 -22.88
C ASP A 64 -26.38 -19.35 -22.75
N PHE A 65 -25.33 -19.34 -21.92
CA PHE A 65 -24.36 -18.26 -21.83
C PHE A 65 -23.12 -18.65 -22.64
N GLU A 66 -22.94 -18.05 -23.81
CA GLU A 66 -21.79 -18.37 -24.67
C GLU A 66 -20.44 -18.00 -24.04
N ASN A 67 -20.39 -17.11 -23.03
CA ASN A 67 -19.20 -16.82 -22.21
C ASN A 67 -19.56 -16.14 -20.86
N PRO A 68 -20.08 -16.87 -19.85
CA PRO A 68 -20.63 -16.27 -18.62
C PRO A 68 -19.59 -15.63 -17.72
N ILE A 69 -18.32 -16.06 -17.83
CA ILE A 69 -17.25 -15.59 -16.95
C ILE A 69 -16.55 -14.36 -17.54
N SER A 70 -16.44 -14.22 -18.86
CA SER A 70 -15.75 -13.06 -19.46
C SER A 70 -16.54 -11.78 -19.25
N GLU A 71 -17.87 -11.82 -19.40
CA GLU A 71 -18.75 -10.65 -19.25
C GLU A 71 -18.81 -10.17 -17.80
N VAL A 72 -18.88 -11.11 -16.85
CA VAL A 72 -18.80 -10.84 -15.40
C VAL A 72 -17.42 -10.30 -15.02
N VAL A 73 -16.33 -10.87 -15.54
CA VAL A 73 -14.96 -10.36 -15.28
C VAL A 73 -14.74 -8.99 -15.91
N GLN A 74 -15.29 -8.71 -17.11
CA GLN A 74 -15.25 -7.39 -17.74
C GLN A 74 -15.98 -6.34 -16.91
N SER A 75 -17.15 -6.69 -16.35
CA SER A 75 -17.91 -5.80 -15.47
C SER A 75 -17.19 -5.45 -14.15
N PHE A 76 -16.18 -6.24 -13.75
CA PHE A 76 -15.33 -5.93 -12.60
C PHE A 76 -14.08 -5.13 -12.97
N ASN A 77 -13.74 -5.05 -14.26
CA ASN A 77 -12.54 -4.40 -14.75
C ASN A 77 -12.83 -2.99 -15.31
N GLU A 78 -14.10 -2.66 -15.51
CA GLU A 78 -14.54 -1.34 -15.96
C GLU A 78 -14.88 -0.49 -14.73
N TYR A 79 -14.21 0.64 -14.58
CA TYR A 79 -14.52 1.59 -13.51
C TYR A 79 -15.96 2.10 -13.68
N ASP A 80 -16.68 2.29 -12.56
CA ASP A 80 -18.03 2.84 -12.56
C ASP A 80 -18.03 4.20 -13.31
N ALA A 81 -18.88 4.31 -14.34
CA ALA A 81 -18.94 5.47 -15.21
C ALA A 81 -19.26 6.76 -14.43
N ASP A 82 -20.01 6.66 -13.33
CA ASP A 82 -20.31 7.81 -12.48
C ASP A 82 -19.05 8.32 -11.75
N LEU A 83 -18.13 7.42 -11.37
CA LEU A 83 -16.87 7.78 -10.72
C LEU A 83 -15.89 8.44 -11.70
N LEU A 84 -15.82 7.94 -12.94
CA LEU A 84 -14.99 8.56 -13.98
C LEU A 84 -15.53 9.93 -14.35
N THR A 85 -16.85 10.07 -14.47
CA THR A 85 -17.50 11.36 -14.76
C THR A 85 -17.14 12.39 -13.70
N GLY A 86 -17.26 12.03 -12.41
CA GLY A 86 -16.84 12.90 -11.32
C GLY A 86 -15.37 13.29 -11.43
N MET A 87 -14.46 12.31 -11.56
CA MET A 87 -13.02 12.60 -11.71
C MET A 87 -12.73 13.53 -12.90
N GLY A 88 -13.40 13.34 -14.04
CA GLY A 88 -13.27 14.18 -15.22
C GLY A 88 -13.65 15.64 -14.96
N GLU A 89 -14.76 15.89 -14.26
CA GLU A 89 -15.17 17.24 -13.87
C GLU A 89 -14.11 17.93 -12.99
N TRP A 90 -13.59 17.22 -11.97
CA TRP A 90 -12.53 17.75 -11.11
C TRP A 90 -11.24 18.04 -11.88
N MET A 91 -10.84 17.16 -12.81
CA MET A 91 -9.64 17.36 -13.63
C MET A 91 -9.79 18.54 -14.60
N ASP A 92 -10.99 18.75 -15.16
CA ASP A 92 -11.29 19.92 -16.00
C ASP A 92 -11.23 21.22 -15.18
N GLU A 93 -11.82 21.25 -13.98
CA GLU A 93 -11.74 22.38 -13.05
C GLU A 93 -10.31 22.73 -12.64
N LEU A 94 -9.45 21.71 -12.51
CA LEU A 94 -8.03 21.85 -12.22
C LEU A 94 -7.18 22.28 -13.43
N GLY A 95 -7.78 22.40 -14.61
CA GLY A 95 -7.13 22.91 -15.82
C GLY A 95 -6.46 21.85 -16.70
N TYR A 96 -6.70 20.55 -16.44
CA TYR A 96 -6.22 19.47 -17.31
C TYR A 96 -7.09 19.28 -18.56
N GLY A 97 -8.25 19.93 -18.61
CA GLY A 97 -9.23 19.82 -19.69
C GLY A 97 -10.09 18.57 -19.60
N VAL A 98 -10.97 18.41 -20.59
CA VAL A 98 -11.87 17.25 -20.69
C VAL A 98 -11.08 16.01 -21.11
N LEU A 99 -10.87 15.10 -20.16
CA LEU A 99 -10.22 13.81 -20.37
C LEU A 99 -11.24 12.73 -20.78
N THR A 100 -10.81 11.78 -21.60
CA THR A 100 -11.61 10.62 -21.99
C THR A 100 -11.73 9.61 -20.85
N ASN A 101 -12.75 8.74 -20.90
CA ASN A 101 -12.91 7.68 -19.90
C ASN A 101 -11.71 6.74 -19.87
N GLU A 102 -11.10 6.47 -21.02
CA GLU A 102 -9.89 5.67 -21.15
C GLU A 102 -8.68 6.34 -20.45
N GLU A 103 -8.48 7.66 -20.63
CA GLU A 103 -7.42 8.40 -19.95
C GLU A 103 -7.63 8.46 -18.43
N LEU A 104 -8.87 8.71 -18.00
CA LEU A 104 -9.22 8.73 -16.57
C LEU A 104 -9.04 7.37 -15.91
N SER A 105 -9.39 6.29 -16.63
CA SER A 105 -9.17 4.91 -16.19
C SER A 105 -7.67 4.63 -16.06
N ALA A 106 -6.87 5.02 -17.06
CA ALA A 106 -5.42 4.84 -17.02
C ALA A 106 -4.77 5.61 -15.85
N LEU A 107 -5.17 6.86 -15.61
CA LEU A 107 -4.69 7.62 -14.44
C LEU A 107 -5.02 6.92 -13.12
N ARG A 108 -6.23 6.37 -13.00
CA ARG A 108 -6.62 5.59 -11.80
C ARG A 108 -5.85 4.28 -11.66
N ASP A 109 -5.57 3.59 -12.77
CA ASP A 109 -4.77 2.37 -12.77
C ASP A 109 -3.35 2.64 -12.24
N GLU A 110 -2.78 3.79 -12.59
CA GLU A 110 -1.51 4.27 -12.05
C GLU A 110 -1.65 4.82 -10.61
N GLY A 111 -2.86 4.91 -10.06
CA GLY A 111 -3.14 5.34 -8.69
C GLY A 111 -3.33 6.85 -8.51
N VAL A 112 -3.35 7.62 -9.60
CA VAL A 112 -3.60 9.08 -9.56
C VAL A 112 -5.06 9.33 -9.20
N THR A 113 -5.29 10.23 -8.25
CA THR A 113 -6.64 10.61 -7.81
C THR A 113 -6.84 12.11 -7.88
N ALA A 114 -8.04 12.57 -8.28
CA ALA A 114 -8.38 13.99 -8.33
C ALA A 114 -8.22 14.68 -6.96
N THR A 115 -8.49 13.97 -5.86
CA THR A 115 -8.29 14.51 -4.50
C THR A 115 -6.81 14.81 -4.22
N GLU A 116 -5.89 13.94 -4.62
CA GLU A 116 -4.47 14.18 -4.40
C GLU A 116 -3.95 15.29 -5.32
N THR A 117 -4.41 15.32 -6.58
CA THR A 117 -4.12 16.41 -7.51
C THR A 117 -4.58 17.77 -6.97
N GLN A 118 -5.82 17.85 -6.45
CA GLN A 118 -6.34 19.07 -5.82
C GLN A 118 -5.47 19.52 -4.65
N ARG A 119 -5.04 18.59 -3.78
CA ARG A 119 -4.19 18.92 -2.64
C ARG A 119 -2.83 19.45 -3.06
N LEU A 120 -2.23 18.90 -4.12
CA LEU A 120 -0.99 19.42 -4.70
C LEU A 120 -1.18 20.84 -5.23
N HIS A 121 -2.32 21.09 -5.90
CA HIS A 121 -2.68 22.43 -6.36
C HIS A 121 -2.86 23.40 -5.18
N ASP A 122 -3.55 23.01 -4.12
CA ASP A 122 -3.82 23.83 -2.93
C ASP A 122 -2.54 24.25 -2.16
N ILE A 123 -1.49 23.42 -2.19
CA ILE A 123 -0.18 23.74 -1.58
C ILE A 123 0.73 24.56 -2.51
N GLY A 124 0.27 24.84 -3.74
CA GLY A 124 0.90 25.74 -4.70
C GLY A 124 1.57 25.07 -5.89
N TYR A 125 1.42 23.76 -6.09
CA TYR A 125 1.84 23.09 -7.33
C TYR A 125 0.70 23.11 -8.34
N THR A 126 0.51 24.24 -9.01
CA THR A 126 -0.61 24.47 -9.94
C THR A 126 -0.33 23.97 -11.35
N ASP A 127 0.93 23.96 -11.77
CA ASP A 127 1.34 23.65 -13.15
C ASP A 127 1.96 22.25 -13.25
N VAL A 128 1.28 21.23 -12.71
CA VAL A 128 1.73 19.83 -12.76
C VAL A 128 1.13 19.16 -13.99
N THR A 129 1.92 18.48 -14.81
CA THR A 129 1.39 17.73 -15.97
C THR A 129 0.83 16.37 -15.56
N LEU A 130 0.00 15.76 -16.41
CA LEU A 130 -0.51 14.40 -16.16
C LEU A 130 0.63 13.38 -15.99
N GLU A 131 1.68 13.49 -16.80
CA GLU A 131 2.86 12.62 -16.69
C GLU A 131 3.61 12.84 -15.37
N GLN A 132 3.67 14.08 -14.89
CA GLN A 132 4.25 14.38 -13.58
C GLN A 132 3.39 13.85 -12.43
N LEU A 133 2.05 13.88 -12.53
CA LEU A 133 1.18 13.27 -11.53
C LEU A 133 1.41 11.76 -11.41
N VAL A 134 1.53 11.07 -12.55
CA VAL A 134 1.90 9.66 -12.58
C VAL A 134 3.28 9.45 -11.97
N ALA A 135 4.28 10.27 -12.33
CA ALA A 135 5.63 10.16 -11.78
C ALA A 135 5.71 10.42 -10.27
N LEU A 136 4.89 11.33 -9.73
CA LEU A 136 4.73 11.57 -8.29
C LEU A 136 4.17 10.33 -7.60
N GLN A 137 3.11 9.75 -8.17
CA GLN A 137 2.46 8.55 -7.66
C GLN A 137 3.41 7.34 -7.67
N ASP A 138 4.15 7.12 -8.77
CA ASP A 138 5.19 6.09 -8.89
C ASP A 138 6.31 6.24 -7.86
N ALA A 139 6.64 7.49 -7.51
CA ALA A 139 7.64 7.80 -6.52
C ALA A 139 7.10 7.78 -5.08
N ASP A 140 5.81 7.49 -4.87
CA ASP A 140 5.11 7.56 -3.58
C ASP A 140 5.22 8.96 -2.93
N VAL A 141 5.15 10.00 -3.76
CA VAL A 141 5.09 11.39 -3.33
C VAL A 141 3.65 11.77 -3.06
N SER A 142 3.34 12.07 -1.79
CA SER A 142 2.04 12.61 -1.40
C SER A 142 2.08 14.13 -1.25
N ALA A 143 0.92 14.76 -1.41
CA ALA A 143 0.69 16.16 -1.08
C ALA A 143 1.02 16.45 0.39
N THR A 144 0.81 15.49 1.29
CA THR A 144 1.22 15.60 2.70
C THR A 144 2.74 15.65 2.85
N TYR A 145 3.49 14.82 2.11
CA TYR A 145 4.95 14.92 2.13
C TYR A 145 5.41 16.29 1.61
N ALA A 146 4.87 16.73 0.47
CA ALA A 146 5.20 18.02 -0.11
C ALA A 146 4.87 19.19 0.83
N SER A 147 3.69 19.17 1.47
CA SER A 147 3.27 20.21 2.43
C SER A 147 4.19 20.25 3.64
N MET A 148 4.52 19.09 4.23
CA MET A 148 5.41 19.02 5.38
C MET A 148 6.84 19.48 5.04
N MET A 149 7.35 19.15 3.86
CA MET A 149 8.65 19.64 3.43
C MET A 149 8.64 21.18 3.30
N LYS A 150 7.56 21.76 2.78
CA LYS A 150 7.37 23.21 2.70
C LYS A 150 7.28 23.87 4.08
N GLU A 151 6.58 23.24 5.03
CA GLU A 151 6.53 23.69 6.44
C GLU A 151 7.90 23.65 7.12
N LEU A 152 8.76 22.69 6.77
CA LEU A 152 10.16 22.62 7.20
C LEU A 152 11.07 23.63 6.47
N GLY A 153 10.53 24.43 5.56
CA GLY A 153 11.25 25.49 4.84
C GLY A 153 11.87 25.04 3.51
N TYR A 154 11.55 23.84 3.01
CA TYR A 154 12.01 23.37 1.70
C TYR A 154 10.98 23.68 0.60
N ASP A 155 11.39 24.49 -0.37
CA ASP A 155 10.59 24.81 -1.56
C ASP A 155 11.09 23.97 -2.75
N PHE A 156 10.77 22.68 -2.74
CA PHE A 156 11.20 21.74 -3.77
C PHE A 156 10.31 21.80 -5.01
N SER A 157 10.92 21.68 -6.19
CA SER A 157 10.17 21.41 -7.42
C SER A 157 9.55 20.00 -7.40
N ILE A 158 8.65 19.71 -8.35
CA ILE A 158 8.06 18.37 -8.53
C ILE A 158 9.16 17.32 -8.74
N GLU A 159 10.12 17.59 -9.61
CA GLU A 159 11.25 16.69 -9.85
C GLU A 159 12.07 16.45 -8.59
N GLU A 160 12.31 17.49 -7.78
CA GLU A 160 13.06 17.37 -6.53
C GLU A 160 12.29 16.58 -5.46
N LEU A 161 10.97 16.74 -5.38
CA LEU A 161 10.13 15.90 -4.52
C LEU A 161 10.25 14.42 -4.91
N ILE A 162 10.20 14.13 -6.22
CA ILE A 162 10.39 12.77 -6.75
C ILE A 162 11.78 12.23 -6.39
N GLU A 163 12.84 12.99 -6.66
CA GLU A 163 14.23 12.58 -6.38
C GLU A 163 14.47 12.31 -4.88
N THR A 164 14.02 13.22 -4.03
CA THR A 164 14.17 13.09 -2.57
C THR A 164 13.38 11.90 -2.05
N ARG A 165 12.15 11.71 -2.51
CA ARG A 165 11.30 10.60 -2.09
C ARG A 165 11.84 9.24 -2.55
N ARG A 166 12.27 9.12 -3.81
CA ARG A 166 12.94 7.92 -4.35
C ARG A 166 14.22 7.57 -3.59
N SER A 167 14.92 8.58 -3.08
CA SER A 167 16.11 8.39 -2.23
C SER A 167 15.77 7.99 -0.79
N GLY A 168 14.48 7.89 -0.43
CA GLY A 168 14.01 7.51 0.89
C GLY A 168 14.01 8.66 1.91
N VAL A 169 14.00 9.91 1.45
CA VAL A 169 13.82 11.09 2.31
C VAL A 169 12.36 11.15 2.79
N THR A 170 12.18 11.56 4.04
CA THR A 170 10.87 11.74 4.67
C THR A 170 10.89 13.04 5.45
N ALA A 171 9.74 13.73 5.53
CA ALA A 171 9.62 14.92 6.38
C ALA A 171 9.95 14.62 7.85
N ASN A 172 9.56 13.45 8.38
CA ASN A 172 9.90 13.04 9.74
C ASN A 172 11.42 12.88 9.95
N PHE A 173 12.15 12.30 8.99
CA PHE A 173 13.62 12.23 9.07
C PHE A 173 14.23 13.63 9.09
N THR A 174 13.80 14.49 8.16
CA THR A 174 14.32 15.86 8.04
C THR A 174 14.05 16.67 9.31
N SER A 175 12.81 16.65 9.82
CA SER A 175 12.43 17.30 11.08
C SER A 175 13.27 16.81 12.25
N ARG A 176 13.46 15.50 12.40
CA ARG A 176 14.27 14.94 13.50
C ARG A 176 15.74 15.32 13.40
N MET A 177 16.29 15.42 12.19
CA MET A 177 17.64 15.93 12.01
C MET A 177 17.73 17.41 12.41
N MET A 178 16.72 18.23 12.11
CA MET A 178 16.67 19.61 12.60
C MET A 178 16.59 19.68 14.13
N ASP A 179 15.79 18.81 14.76
CA ASP A 179 15.68 18.71 16.23
C ASP A 179 17.01 18.33 16.91
N LEU A 180 17.84 17.55 16.22
CA LEU A 180 19.21 17.21 16.64
C LEU A 180 20.22 18.35 16.41
N GLY A 181 19.78 19.50 15.90
CA GLY A 181 20.59 20.71 15.74
C GLY A 181 21.36 20.79 14.42
N TYR A 182 20.99 20.01 13.40
CA TYR A 182 21.51 20.21 12.04
C TYR A 182 20.81 21.38 11.36
N THR A 183 21.58 22.27 10.73
CA THR A 183 21.03 23.47 10.08
C THR A 183 20.49 23.17 8.68
N PHE A 184 19.72 24.10 8.11
CA PHE A 184 19.26 24.02 6.73
C PHE A 184 20.42 23.98 5.72
N GLU A 185 21.54 24.65 6.03
CA GLU A 185 22.77 24.63 5.23
C GLU A 185 23.46 23.26 5.23
N GLU A 186 23.32 22.50 6.33
CA GLU A 186 23.81 21.12 6.42
C GLU A 186 22.83 20.12 5.79
N LEU A 187 21.53 20.35 5.94
CA LEU A 187 20.45 19.50 5.45
C LEU A 187 19.99 19.92 4.04
N THR A 188 20.93 20.13 3.12
CA THR A 188 20.59 20.38 1.71
C THR A 188 19.91 19.15 1.10
N LYS A 189 19.21 19.35 -0.03
CA LYS A 189 18.60 18.27 -0.82
C LYS A 189 19.58 17.11 -1.04
N GLU A 190 20.79 17.44 -1.52
CA GLU A 190 21.84 16.47 -1.84
C GLU A 190 22.29 15.73 -0.58
N ASN A 191 22.44 16.42 0.55
CA ASN A 191 22.86 15.81 1.81
C ASN A 191 21.77 14.91 2.40
N LEU A 192 20.51 15.31 2.33
CA LEU A 192 19.38 14.46 2.74
C LEU A 192 19.33 13.18 1.89
N MET A 193 19.40 13.32 0.56
CA MET A 193 19.42 12.18 -0.36
C MET A 193 20.63 11.28 -0.12
N ARG A 194 21.83 11.86 0.04
CA ARG A 194 23.07 11.13 0.30
C ARG A 194 23.03 10.35 1.61
N MET A 195 22.47 10.94 2.67
CA MET A 195 22.30 10.22 3.95
C MET A 195 21.34 9.04 3.79
N ARG A 196 20.20 9.27 3.14
CA ARG A 196 19.13 8.25 3.04
C ARG A 196 19.47 7.11 2.08
N SER A 197 20.18 7.38 0.99
CA SER A 197 20.60 6.35 0.02
C SER A 197 21.48 5.25 0.62
N ILE A 198 22.22 5.56 1.70
CA ILE A 198 23.04 4.59 2.43
C ILE A 198 22.44 4.22 3.81
N ASN A 199 21.17 4.55 4.04
CA ASN A 199 20.44 4.25 5.28
C ASN A 199 21.05 4.90 6.54
N VAL A 200 21.50 6.16 6.46
CA VAL A 200 21.68 6.99 7.66
C VAL A 200 20.31 7.31 8.25
N THR A 201 20.20 7.23 9.57
CA THR A 201 18.95 7.47 10.33
C THR A 201 19.18 8.55 11.38
N ASP A 202 18.12 9.23 11.77
CA ASP A 202 18.06 10.15 12.92
C ASP A 202 18.56 9.46 14.20
N ARG A 203 18.15 8.20 14.44
CA ARG A 203 18.63 7.39 15.58
C ARG A 203 20.13 7.12 15.57
N LEU A 204 20.75 7.03 14.39
CA LEU A 204 22.20 6.89 14.29
C LEU A 204 22.88 8.19 14.71
N ALA A 205 22.36 9.33 14.26
CA ALA A 205 22.88 10.64 14.64
C ALA A 205 22.73 10.88 16.15
N GLU A 206 21.55 10.62 16.71
CA GLU A 206 21.26 10.69 18.15
C GLU A 206 22.26 9.86 18.96
N ARG A 207 22.45 8.58 18.61
CA ARG A 207 23.40 7.70 19.30
C ARG A 207 24.84 8.24 19.26
N LEU A 208 25.29 8.72 18.10
CA LEU A 208 26.65 9.25 17.98
C LEU A 208 26.86 10.54 18.77
N ILE A 209 25.81 11.38 18.89
CA ILE A 209 25.82 12.55 19.76
C ILE A 209 25.99 12.12 21.23
N GLU A 210 25.24 11.12 21.68
CA GLU A 210 25.32 10.60 23.05
C GLU A 210 26.69 9.97 23.36
N GLU A 211 27.23 9.18 22.43
CA GLU A 211 28.51 8.48 22.60
C GLU A 211 29.71 9.43 22.59
N ARG A 212 29.68 10.48 21.76
CA ARG A 212 30.82 11.39 21.56
C ARG A 212 30.73 12.65 22.43
N GLY A 213 29.54 13.03 22.85
CA GLY A 213 29.27 14.34 23.48
C GLY A 213 29.34 15.52 22.51
N GLU A 214 29.47 15.27 21.20
CA GLU A 214 29.52 16.27 20.14
C GLU A 214 28.71 15.78 18.93
N ARG A 215 28.06 16.73 18.24
CA ARG A 215 27.27 16.44 17.05
C ARG A 215 28.16 16.11 15.86
N PRO A 216 28.05 14.90 15.27
CA PRO A 216 28.81 14.58 14.07
C PRO A 216 28.29 15.39 12.88
N THR A 217 29.18 15.77 11.98
CA THR A 217 28.82 16.35 10.69
C THR A 217 28.08 15.34 9.80
N VAL A 218 27.37 15.82 8.79
CA VAL A 218 26.73 14.96 7.77
C VAL A 218 27.74 14.00 7.13
N ASP A 219 28.94 14.49 6.84
CA ASP A 219 30.03 13.71 6.27
C ASP A 219 30.48 12.57 7.20
N GLU A 220 30.55 12.82 8.51
CA GLU A 220 30.89 11.81 9.49
C GLU A 220 29.81 10.75 9.64
N LEU A 221 28.52 11.15 9.62
CA LEU A 221 27.41 10.20 9.61
C LEU A 221 27.50 9.26 8.41
N VAL A 222 27.75 9.83 7.22
CA VAL A 222 27.88 9.08 5.99
C VAL A 222 29.07 8.13 6.04
N ARG A 223 30.26 8.64 6.42
CA ARG A 223 31.48 7.82 6.53
C ARG A 223 31.32 6.70 7.55
N TYR A 224 30.73 7.00 8.71
CA TYR A 224 30.47 5.99 9.74
C TYR A 224 29.55 4.89 9.20
N ARG A 225 28.48 5.25 8.50
CA ARG A 225 27.54 4.27 7.95
C ARG A 225 28.17 3.38 6.88
N ILE A 226 29.04 3.92 6.02
CA ILE A 226 29.77 3.16 5.00
C ILE A 226 30.82 2.24 5.64
N SER A 227 31.55 2.72 6.65
CA SER A 227 32.62 1.94 7.29
C SER A 227 32.13 0.75 8.13
N ASN A 228 30.85 0.74 8.51
CA ASN A 228 30.25 -0.31 9.36
C ASN A 228 29.20 -1.15 8.59
N GLN A 229 29.30 -1.19 7.25
CA GLN A 229 28.59 -2.16 6.39
C GLN A 229 29.50 -3.34 6.09
#